data_AF-A0A6P4XC81-F1
#
_entry.id   AF-A0A6P4XC81-F1
#
_cell.length_a   1.000
_cell.length_b   1.000
_cell.length_c   1.000
_cell.angle_alpha   90.00
_cell.angle_beta   90.00
_cell.angle_gamma   90.00
#
_symmetry.space_group_name_H-M   'P 1'
#
loop_
_entity.id
_entity.type
_entity.pdbx_description
1 polymer ?
#
loop_
_entity_poly.entity_id
_entity_poly.type
_entity_poly.pdbx_seq_one_letter_code
_entity_poly.pdbx_strand_id
1 'polypeptide(L)'
;MQVSGGQAVAGWVLVGWLAAVAAAVDPEFLSRRPRCGVSDAEDGRTSHVRWGRTDLTYKISYYTADLTREEVDIAIADAFRLWESVSALRFTRVFGHADIDVSFVYGDHFGDERPFDGPSTPSGGGSLAHAFPPDSGSDFAGDVHFDDSEDWTMDKREGINLYQMAVHEIGHSLGLSHSHQHTSVMYPYYLGLRRHFRLHKDDIRDIQRLYGPPRAETVDNVVRSGSTSGHRSAYTPLSCQCPLLGVPDLPRDSPGIHETPGMPQICTAATHIDTIARMGTETWVFKNRYFWRGPDGKNGPYVISDYWRGLSDHTNHIDAIYQRETDQKVIIFQGRHYYVFHVNKLESGPHRIVDLGLPNYVDAVLPWEGHTYFFRGRRYWLYDEKERRLDSRTPKPIRRMWKGLPWDGVDAAIRHDDGALYFFNGDQVYRLDERELEVMQGYPRVAATDYFRCPPPVTRDHRPQFRFPAP
;
A
#
# COMPACT_ATOMS: atom_id res chain seq x y z
N MET A 1 25.64 -68.66 20.31
CA MET A 1 27.03 -68.29 20.68
C MET A 1 27.22 -66.85 20.22
N GLN A 2 27.05 -65.88 21.11
CA GLN A 2 28.12 -65.15 21.82
C GLN A 2 29.01 -64.34 20.85
N VAL A 3 29.37 -63.07 21.04
CA VAL A 3 29.16 -62.04 22.08
C VAL A 3 29.79 -60.71 21.55
N SER A 4 29.23 -59.55 21.96
CA SER A 4 29.78 -58.17 22.13
C SER A 4 30.80 -57.58 21.13
N GLY A 5 30.63 -56.34 20.64
CA GLY A 5 30.93 -55.07 21.35
C GLY A 5 32.37 -54.62 21.00
N GLY A 6 32.79 -53.36 20.83
CA GLY A 6 32.28 -52.01 20.97
C GLY A 6 33.52 -51.09 20.97
N GLN A 7 33.43 -49.92 20.33
CA GLN A 7 34.28 -48.71 20.44
C GLN A 7 35.78 -48.74 20.03
N ALA A 8 36.14 -47.81 19.12
CA ALA A 8 37.27 -46.88 19.32
C ALA A 8 37.13 -45.66 18.38
N VAL A 9 37.43 -44.48 18.95
CA VAL A 9 37.35 -43.13 18.38
C VAL A 9 38.76 -42.57 18.15
N ALA A 10 38.83 -41.51 17.32
CA ALA A 10 39.96 -40.58 17.08
C ALA A 10 41.09 -41.13 16.18
N GLY A 11 41.66 -40.40 15.23
CA GLY A 11 41.68 -38.96 14.90
C GLY A 11 42.90 -38.74 13.97
N TRP A 12 43.16 -37.49 13.59
CA TRP A 12 44.17 -37.01 12.61
C TRP A 12 43.73 -37.09 11.14
N VAL A 13 43.83 -36.08 10.26
CA VAL A 13 44.01 -34.60 10.25
C VAL A 13 44.30 -34.31 8.76
N LEU A 14 43.60 -33.32 8.17
CA LEU A 14 43.97 -32.43 7.05
C LEU A 14 44.88 -32.99 5.92
N VAL A 15 44.59 -32.84 4.63
CA VAL A 15 44.64 -31.58 3.86
C VAL A 15 44.04 -31.85 2.48
N GLY A 16 43.20 -30.95 1.96
CA GLY A 16 42.73 -31.06 0.57
C GLY A 16 41.77 -29.95 0.13
N TRP A 17 42.04 -28.69 0.50
CA TRP A 17 41.43 -27.53 -0.16
C TRP A 17 42.16 -27.29 -1.49
N LEU A 18 41.41 -27.26 -2.61
CA LEU A 18 41.49 -26.25 -3.69
C LEU A 18 40.79 -26.76 -4.97
N ALA A 19 39.48 -26.51 -5.06
CA ALA A 19 38.82 -26.20 -6.32
C ALA A 19 37.51 -25.48 -6.00
N ALA A 20 37.48 -24.17 -6.23
CA ALA A 20 36.27 -23.38 -6.19
C ALA A 20 35.33 -23.82 -7.32
N VAL A 21 34.13 -24.27 -6.96
CA VAL A 21 32.96 -24.28 -7.84
C VAL A 21 31.86 -23.59 -7.04
N ALA A 22 31.29 -22.54 -7.62
CA ALA A 22 30.25 -21.73 -7.01
C ALA A 22 29.17 -22.62 -6.39
N ALA A 23 28.96 -22.51 -5.08
CA ALA A 23 27.87 -23.21 -4.41
C ALA A 23 26.55 -22.65 -4.95
N ALA A 24 25.89 -23.42 -5.81
CA ALA A 24 24.47 -23.21 -6.06
C ALA A 24 23.77 -23.31 -4.71
N VAL A 25 22.97 -22.30 -4.36
CA VAL A 25 22.15 -22.34 -3.14
C VAL A 25 21.19 -23.52 -3.27
N ASP A 26 21.08 -24.32 -2.22
CA ASP A 26 20.28 -25.55 -2.20
C ASP A 26 18.83 -25.28 -2.67
N PRO A 27 18.32 -25.97 -3.72
CA PRO A 27 16.96 -25.80 -4.22
C PRO A 27 15.88 -26.03 -3.16
N GLU A 28 16.10 -26.96 -2.22
CA GLU A 28 15.14 -27.20 -1.13
C GLU A 28 15.10 -26.00 -0.18
N PHE A 29 16.26 -25.41 0.11
CA PHE A 29 16.34 -24.17 0.88
C PHE A 29 15.62 -23.02 0.17
N LEU A 30 15.87 -22.81 -1.13
CA LEU A 30 15.23 -21.74 -1.91
C LEU A 30 13.71 -21.89 -2.03
N SER A 31 13.21 -23.13 -2.12
CA SER A 31 11.76 -23.39 -2.24
C SER A 31 10.93 -22.89 -1.05
N ARG A 32 11.59 -22.66 0.09
CA ARG A 32 10.96 -22.15 1.33
C ARG A 32 11.23 -20.66 1.57
N ARG A 33 12.00 -20.00 0.69
CA ARG A 33 12.31 -18.58 0.83
C ARG A 33 11.23 -17.73 0.16
N PRO A 34 10.81 -16.62 0.79
CA PRO A 34 9.98 -15.64 0.10
C PRO A 34 10.74 -15.06 -1.10
N ARG A 35 10.01 -14.64 -2.12
CA ARG A 35 10.56 -14.20 -3.42
C ARG A 35 9.73 -13.07 -4.03
N CYS A 36 10.26 -12.46 -5.08
CA CYS A 36 9.48 -11.65 -6.02
C CYS A 36 8.37 -12.52 -6.67
N GLY A 37 7.19 -11.92 -6.81
CA GLY A 37 5.99 -12.51 -7.41
C GLY A 37 6.00 -12.55 -8.95
N VAL A 38 6.93 -11.86 -9.60
CA VAL A 38 7.10 -11.96 -11.06
C VAL A 38 7.57 -13.39 -11.41
N SER A 39 6.89 -14.06 -12.33
CA SER A 39 7.28 -15.42 -12.70
C SER A 39 8.51 -15.40 -13.63
N ASP A 40 9.44 -16.33 -13.42
CA ASP A 40 10.69 -16.43 -14.21
C ASP A 40 10.40 -16.67 -15.71
N ALA A 41 9.23 -17.23 -16.05
CA ALA A 41 8.81 -17.49 -17.42
C ALA A 41 8.21 -16.26 -18.13
N GLU A 42 7.45 -15.43 -17.41
CA GLU A 42 6.94 -14.15 -17.94
C GLU A 42 8.08 -13.17 -18.14
N ASP A 43 8.98 -13.11 -17.16
CA ASP A 43 10.12 -12.22 -17.16
C ASP A 43 11.06 -12.45 -18.36
N GLY A 44 11.30 -13.71 -18.73
CA GLY A 44 12.06 -14.05 -19.93
C GLY A 44 11.40 -13.57 -21.25
N ARG A 45 10.08 -13.33 -21.27
CA ARG A 45 9.36 -12.83 -22.47
C ARG A 45 9.41 -11.30 -22.59
N THR A 46 9.54 -10.60 -21.47
CA THR A 46 9.56 -9.13 -21.41
C THR A 46 10.97 -8.56 -21.36
N SER A 47 12.00 -9.40 -21.45
CA SER A 47 13.39 -8.94 -21.52
C SER A 47 13.57 -7.92 -22.65
N HIS A 48 14.16 -6.77 -22.32
CA HIS A 48 14.45 -5.65 -23.21
C HIS A 48 13.31 -4.69 -23.56
N VAL A 49 12.12 -4.81 -22.93
CA VAL A 49 11.12 -3.74 -22.99
C VAL A 49 11.59 -2.58 -22.12
N ARG A 50 11.55 -1.34 -22.65
CA ARG A 50 12.09 -0.15 -21.97
C ARG A 50 11.17 1.05 -22.15
N TRP A 51 11.27 2.00 -21.23
CA TRP A 51 10.66 3.30 -21.42
C TRP A 51 11.24 4.03 -22.65
N GLY A 52 10.37 4.68 -23.42
CA GLY A 52 10.79 5.51 -24.56
C GLY A 52 11.51 6.81 -24.14
N ARG A 53 11.48 7.16 -22.86
CA ARG A 53 12.08 8.36 -22.26
C ARG A 53 12.91 8.02 -21.03
N THR A 54 13.78 8.94 -20.62
CA THR A 54 14.65 8.78 -19.45
C THR A 54 14.21 9.59 -18.23
N ASP A 55 13.41 10.64 -18.43
CA ASP A 55 12.81 11.41 -17.34
C ASP A 55 11.44 10.79 -17.02
N LEU A 56 11.38 10.07 -15.90
CA LEU A 56 10.22 9.33 -15.43
C LEU A 56 9.66 9.95 -14.16
N THR A 57 8.36 9.84 -13.96
CA THR A 57 7.71 10.27 -12.72
C THR A 57 7.23 9.07 -11.91
N TYR A 58 7.26 9.19 -10.58
CA TYR A 58 6.67 8.18 -9.70
C TYR A 58 5.78 8.83 -8.66
N LYS A 59 4.81 8.07 -8.15
CA LYS A 59 4.03 8.43 -6.97
C LYS A 59 3.97 7.24 -6.01
N ILE A 60 3.56 7.50 -4.79
CA ILE A 60 3.24 6.46 -3.80
C ILE A 60 1.77 6.65 -3.46
N SER A 61 0.92 5.74 -3.94
CA SER A 61 -0.53 5.88 -3.75
C SER A 61 -1.01 5.24 -2.46
N TYR A 62 -0.44 4.10 -2.08
CA TYR A 62 -0.79 3.37 -0.85
C TYR A 62 0.44 3.18 0.01
N TYR A 63 0.28 3.20 1.34
CA TYR A 63 1.37 3.10 2.30
C TYR A 63 1.11 1.94 3.25
N THR A 64 2.18 1.23 3.63
CA THR A 64 2.10 0.28 4.73
C THR A 64 1.92 1.00 6.07
N ALA A 65 1.21 0.35 7.00
CA ALA A 65 1.08 0.81 8.38
C ALA A 65 2.27 0.39 9.27
N ASP A 66 3.15 -0.50 8.80
CA ASP A 66 4.29 -1.01 9.56
C ASP A 66 5.40 0.03 9.76
N LEU A 67 5.47 0.98 8.83
CA LEU A 67 6.46 2.04 8.79
C LEU A 67 5.77 3.41 8.77
N THR A 68 6.48 4.41 9.27
CA THR A 68 6.01 5.80 9.10
C THR A 68 6.04 6.18 7.62
N ARG A 69 5.17 7.11 7.20
CA ARG A 69 5.17 7.62 5.82
C ARG A 69 6.54 8.19 5.42
N GLU A 70 7.26 8.80 6.36
CA GLU A 70 8.62 9.32 6.12
C GLU A 70 9.61 8.19 5.83
N GLU A 71 9.58 7.09 6.59
CA GLU A 71 10.44 5.92 6.33
C GLU A 71 10.16 5.29 4.96
N VAL A 72 8.88 5.13 4.58
CA VAL A 72 8.50 4.64 3.25
C VAL A 72 8.98 5.59 2.16
N ASP A 73 8.76 6.89 2.32
CA ASP A 73 9.20 7.91 1.36
C ASP A 73 10.72 7.89 1.16
N ILE A 74 11.49 7.74 2.23
CA ILE A 74 12.95 7.61 2.19
C ILE A 74 13.35 6.34 1.44
N ALA A 75 12.80 5.18 1.82
CA ALA A 75 13.17 3.89 1.23
C ALA A 75 12.89 3.86 -0.29
N ILE A 76 11.72 4.32 -0.72
CA ILE A 76 11.35 4.35 -2.13
C ILE A 76 12.19 5.37 -2.91
N ALA A 77 12.39 6.58 -2.37
CA ALA A 77 13.23 7.59 -3.03
C ALA A 77 14.68 7.12 -3.19
N ASP A 78 15.26 6.48 -2.17
CA ASP A 78 16.62 5.95 -2.24
C ASP A 78 16.74 4.79 -3.23
N ALA A 79 15.70 3.97 -3.37
CA ALA A 79 15.68 2.90 -4.36
C ALA A 79 15.72 3.45 -5.80
N PHE A 80 14.93 4.49 -6.10
CA PHE A 80 15.01 5.19 -7.39
C PHE A 80 16.37 5.86 -7.61
N ARG A 81 16.91 6.54 -6.58
CA ARG A 81 18.24 7.19 -6.65
C ARG A 81 19.36 6.19 -6.95
N LEU A 82 19.28 4.96 -6.42
CA LEU A 82 20.28 3.94 -6.71
C LEU A 82 20.33 3.61 -8.20
N TRP A 83 19.19 3.44 -8.86
CA TRP A 83 19.10 3.20 -10.31
C TRP A 83 19.52 4.42 -11.14
N GLU A 84 19.13 5.62 -10.71
CA GLU A 84 19.55 6.89 -11.31
C GLU A 84 21.07 7.08 -11.23
N SER A 85 21.72 6.67 -10.14
CA SER A 85 23.17 6.82 -9.96
C SER A 85 24.04 6.05 -10.95
N VAL A 86 23.47 5.03 -11.61
CA VAL A 86 24.18 4.14 -12.54
C VAL A 86 23.63 4.15 -13.97
N SER A 87 22.66 5.01 -14.28
CA SER A 87 22.03 5.09 -15.60
C SER A 87 21.75 6.54 -16.04
N ALA A 88 21.29 6.73 -17.28
CA ALA A 88 20.86 8.05 -17.76
C ALA A 88 19.44 8.46 -17.30
N LEU A 89 18.78 7.62 -16.48
CA LEU A 89 17.42 7.87 -15.98
C LEU A 89 17.40 9.01 -14.96
N ARG A 90 16.25 9.66 -14.84
CA ARG A 90 15.92 10.67 -13.82
C ARG A 90 14.52 10.41 -13.29
N PHE A 91 14.34 10.50 -11.98
CA PHE A 91 13.05 10.28 -11.34
C PHE A 91 12.54 11.52 -10.62
N THR A 92 11.28 11.87 -10.87
CA THR A 92 10.60 12.97 -10.15
C THR A 92 9.36 12.45 -9.45
N ARG A 93 9.29 12.65 -8.13
CA ARG A 93 8.09 12.33 -7.37
C ARG A 93 6.97 13.32 -7.70
N VAL A 94 5.77 12.82 -7.97
CA VAL A 94 4.56 13.60 -8.22
C VAL A 94 3.41 13.11 -7.36
N PHE A 95 2.35 13.91 -7.24
CA PHE A 95 1.14 13.58 -6.47
C PHE A 95 -0.11 13.33 -7.34
N GLY A 96 0.01 13.56 -8.65
CA GLY A 96 -1.03 13.27 -9.64
C GLY A 96 -0.65 12.05 -10.47
N HIS A 97 -1.08 11.99 -11.73
CA HIS A 97 -0.68 10.92 -12.65
C HIS A 97 0.85 10.80 -12.75
N ALA A 98 1.36 9.58 -12.60
CA ALA A 98 2.78 9.23 -12.64
C ALA A 98 3.04 8.12 -13.67
N ASP A 99 4.30 7.92 -14.06
CA ASP A 99 4.71 6.76 -14.88
C ASP A 99 4.75 5.46 -14.07
N ILE A 100 5.11 5.56 -12.79
CA ILE A 100 5.24 4.42 -11.88
C ILE A 100 4.42 4.71 -10.62
N ASP A 101 3.36 3.94 -10.39
CA ASP A 101 2.62 3.97 -9.13
C ASP A 101 3.16 2.92 -8.16
N VAL A 102 3.60 3.36 -6.98
CA VAL A 102 4.04 2.50 -5.90
C VAL A 102 2.91 2.31 -4.89
N SER A 103 2.54 1.06 -4.65
CA SER A 103 1.36 0.71 -3.86
C SER A 103 1.63 -0.46 -2.91
N PHE A 104 1.23 -0.32 -1.65
CA PHE A 104 1.15 -1.43 -0.69
C PHE A 104 -0.29 -1.93 -0.65
N VAL A 105 -0.50 -3.19 -0.99
CA VAL A 105 -1.81 -3.81 -1.18
C VAL A 105 -1.85 -5.24 -0.70
N TYR A 106 -3.05 -5.76 -0.46
CA TYR A 106 -3.28 -7.10 0.06
C TYR A 106 -3.94 -7.98 -0.99
N GLY A 107 -3.65 -9.28 -0.99
CA GLY A 107 -4.46 -10.30 -1.68
C GLY A 107 -4.68 -9.98 -3.17
N ASP A 108 -5.90 -10.22 -3.68
CA ASP A 108 -6.30 -9.75 -5.01
C ASP A 108 -6.42 -8.22 -5.02
N HIS A 109 -5.75 -7.55 -5.96
CA HIS A 109 -5.61 -6.10 -5.98
C HIS A 109 -5.55 -5.55 -7.41
N PHE A 110 -6.16 -4.38 -7.59
CA PHE A 110 -6.32 -3.65 -8.86
C PHE A 110 -6.95 -4.44 -10.02
N GLY A 111 -7.29 -5.72 -9.85
CA GLY A 111 -7.67 -6.60 -10.94
C GLY A 111 -6.52 -6.86 -11.91
N ASP A 112 -5.29 -6.90 -11.38
CA ASP A 112 -4.07 -7.15 -12.13
C ASP A 112 -3.78 -8.66 -12.36
N GLU A 113 -4.66 -9.52 -11.84
CA GLU A 113 -4.63 -10.99 -11.94
C GLU A 113 -3.43 -11.64 -11.22
N ARG A 114 -2.76 -10.91 -10.31
CA ARG A 114 -1.60 -11.38 -9.53
C ARG A 114 -1.84 -11.22 -8.01
N PRO A 115 -2.78 -11.99 -7.43
CA PRO A 115 -3.08 -11.85 -6.01
C PRO A 115 -1.89 -12.23 -5.13
N PHE A 116 -1.66 -11.48 -4.07
CA PHE A 116 -0.71 -11.85 -3.01
C PHE A 116 -1.26 -12.96 -2.11
N ASP A 117 -0.36 -13.73 -1.51
CA ASP A 117 -0.66 -14.94 -0.75
C ASP A 117 -0.73 -14.74 0.78
N GLY A 118 -0.58 -13.50 1.25
CA GLY A 118 -0.60 -13.17 2.66
C GLY A 118 0.80 -13.26 3.28
N PRO A 119 0.91 -13.17 4.63
CA PRO A 119 2.20 -13.01 5.28
C PRO A 119 3.15 -14.18 5.00
N SER A 120 4.35 -13.88 4.50
CA SER A 120 5.39 -14.88 4.33
C SER A 120 5.81 -15.49 5.67
N THR A 121 6.16 -16.77 5.64
CA THR A 121 6.71 -17.45 6.81
C THR A 121 8.11 -17.99 6.50
N PRO A 122 9.01 -18.11 7.51
CA PRO A 122 10.36 -18.63 7.31
C PRO A 122 10.43 -20.03 6.66
N SER A 123 9.32 -20.77 6.67
CA SER A 123 9.19 -22.13 6.12
C SER A 123 8.24 -22.24 4.93
N GLY A 124 7.47 -21.20 4.61
CA GLY A 124 6.31 -21.27 3.70
C GLY A 124 6.51 -20.60 2.34
N GLY A 125 7.64 -19.91 2.12
CA GLY A 125 7.75 -19.02 0.96
C GLY A 125 6.81 -17.82 1.10
N GLY A 126 6.46 -17.21 -0.04
CA GLY A 126 5.59 -16.04 -0.13
C GLY A 126 5.97 -15.11 -1.27
N SER A 127 4.98 -14.46 -1.88
CA SER A 127 5.20 -13.40 -2.87
C SER A 127 5.26 -12.04 -2.17
N LEU A 128 6.46 -11.47 -2.06
CA LEU A 128 6.67 -10.23 -1.30
C LEU A 128 6.16 -8.98 -2.01
N ALA A 129 6.30 -8.96 -3.32
CA ALA A 129 6.03 -7.83 -4.19
C ALA A 129 6.07 -8.28 -5.64
N HIS A 130 5.52 -7.47 -6.54
CA HIS A 130 5.76 -7.59 -7.96
C HIS A 130 5.71 -6.22 -8.63
N ALA A 131 6.28 -6.15 -9.83
CA ALA A 131 6.17 -4.98 -10.68
C ALA A 131 5.86 -5.38 -12.12
N PHE A 132 5.34 -4.40 -12.85
CA PHE A 132 5.03 -4.55 -14.27
C PHE A 132 6.14 -3.91 -15.11
N PRO A 133 6.57 -4.56 -16.20
CA PRO A 133 7.57 -3.98 -17.09
C PRO A 133 7.03 -2.70 -17.74
N PRO A 134 7.93 -1.87 -18.33
CA PRO A 134 7.50 -0.78 -19.18
C PRO A 134 6.58 -1.29 -20.29
N ASP A 135 5.59 -0.49 -20.69
CA ASP A 135 4.72 -0.77 -21.85
C ASP A 135 4.07 -2.18 -21.82
N SER A 136 3.58 -2.61 -20.65
CA SER A 136 2.87 -3.89 -20.46
C SER A 136 1.57 -4.04 -21.25
N GLY A 137 1.14 -3.00 -21.99
CA GLY A 137 -0.16 -2.95 -22.66
C GLY A 137 -1.34 -2.91 -21.68
N SER A 138 -1.08 -2.61 -20.41
CA SER A 138 -2.07 -2.48 -19.34
C SER A 138 -1.95 -1.14 -18.64
N ASP A 139 -2.99 -0.76 -17.90
CA ASP A 139 -2.99 0.41 -17.02
C ASP A 139 -2.01 0.28 -15.84
N PHE A 140 -1.23 -0.80 -15.78
CA PHE A 140 -0.25 -1.08 -14.73
C PHE A 140 1.19 -0.91 -15.20
N ALA A 141 1.43 -0.49 -16.45
CA ALA A 141 2.78 -0.41 -17.00
C ALA A 141 3.71 0.39 -16.06
N GLY A 142 4.74 -0.27 -15.54
CA GLY A 142 5.68 0.32 -14.57
C GLY A 142 5.29 0.25 -13.10
N ASP A 143 4.03 0.00 -12.77
CA ASP A 143 3.54 0.00 -11.38
C ASP A 143 4.25 -1.06 -10.54
N VAL A 144 4.44 -0.74 -9.26
CA VAL A 144 5.07 -1.60 -8.25
C VAL A 144 4.07 -1.85 -7.13
N HIS A 145 3.76 -3.12 -6.89
CA HIS A 145 2.89 -3.55 -5.80
C HIS A 145 3.69 -4.32 -4.76
N PHE A 146 3.55 -3.94 -3.49
CA PHE A 146 4.12 -4.63 -2.33
C PHE A 146 3.00 -5.33 -1.56
N ASP A 147 3.22 -6.56 -1.10
CA ASP A 147 2.25 -7.25 -0.24
C ASP A 147 2.25 -6.61 1.16
N ASP A 148 1.20 -5.89 1.48
CA ASP A 148 1.03 -5.20 2.77
C ASP A 148 0.69 -6.17 3.92
N SER A 149 0.60 -7.48 3.62
CA SER A 149 0.54 -8.56 4.61
C SER A 149 1.89 -8.88 5.26
N GLU A 150 2.98 -8.45 4.62
CA GLU A 150 4.35 -8.67 5.10
C GLU A 150 4.74 -7.69 6.21
N ASP A 151 5.66 -8.09 7.10
CA ASP A 151 6.25 -7.19 8.10
C ASP A 151 7.35 -6.34 7.45
N TRP A 152 6.99 -5.14 6.98
CA TRP A 152 7.92 -4.21 6.31
C TRP A 152 8.80 -3.48 7.32
N THR A 153 10.12 -3.49 7.07
CA THR A 153 11.11 -2.95 8.01
C THR A 153 12.19 -2.13 7.30
N MET A 154 12.83 -1.22 8.04
CA MET A 154 13.96 -0.43 7.55
C MET A 154 15.33 -1.08 7.82
N ASP A 155 15.58 -1.58 9.03
CA ASP A 155 16.90 -2.08 9.43
C ASP A 155 16.84 -3.27 10.40
N LYS A 156 15.68 -3.94 10.49
CA LYS A 156 15.52 -5.12 11.35
C LYS A 156 16.07 -6.37 10.66
N ARG A 157 16.59 -7.30 11.46
CA ARG A 157 17.05 -8.62 10.96
C ARG A 157 15.89 -9.54 10.60
N GLU A 158 14.79 -9.38 11.32
CA GLU A 158 13.51 -10.05 11.08
C GLU A 158 12.63 -9.11 10.24
N GLY A 159 11.70 -9.69 9.47
CA GLY A 159 10.89 -8.96 8.50
C GLY A 159 11.57 -8.77 7.14
N ILE A 160 10.90 -7.99 6.28
CA ILE A 160 11.32 -7.73 4.91
C ILE A 160 11.83 -6.29 4.81
N ASN A 161 13.04 -6.12 4.28
CA ASN A 161 13.62 -4.80 4.14
C ASN A 161 13.02 -4.08 2.92
N LEU A 162 12.26 -3.01 3.16
CA LEU A 162 11.55 -2.29 2.10
C LEU A 162 12.49 -1.75 1.03
N TYR A 163 13.61 -1.12 1.41
CA TYR A 163 14.55 -0.56 0.44
C TYR A 163 15.14 -1.63 -0.48
N GLN A 164 15.55 -2.79 0.06
CA GLN A 164 16.09 -3.88 -0.77
C GLN A 164 15.07 -4.42 -1.76
N MET A 165 13.82 -4.58 -1.32
CA MET A 165 12.74 -5.09 -2.17
C MET A 165 12.34 -4.05 -3.22
N ALA A 166 12.26 -2.77 -2.84
CA ALA A 166 11.97 -1.70 -3.78
C ALA A 166 13.02 -1.55 -4.87
N VAL A 167 14.31 -1.71 -4.54
CA VAL A 167 15.36 -1.71 -5.57
C VAL A 167 15.16 -2.85 -6.57
N HIS A 168 14.77 -4.05 -6.11
CA HIS A 168 14.48 -5.18 -6.97
C HIS A 168 13.29 -4.90 -7.89
N GLU A 169 12.15 -4.51 -7.32
CA GLU A 169 10.91 -4.32 -8.09
C GLU A 169 10.99 -3.13 -9.04
N ILE A 170 11.62 -2.03 -8.65
CA ILE A 170 11.88 -0.91 -9.57
C ILE A 170 12.77 -1.37 -10.73
N GLY A 171 13.67 -2.33 -10.53
CA GLY A 171 14.42 -2.95 -11.62
C GLY A 171 13.49 -3.53 -12.69
N HIS A 172 12.45 -4.26 -12.29
CA HIS A 172 11.40 -4.75 -13.19
C HIS A 172 10.60 -3.62 -13.85
N SER A 173 10.20 -2.59 -13.09
CA SER A 173 9.54 -1.38 -13.64
C SER A 173 10.39 -0.64 -14.68
N LEU A 174 11.70 -0.84 -14.67
CA LEU A 174 12.65 -0.29 -15.64
C LEU A 174 12.97 -1.26 -16.78
N GLY A 175 12.45 -2.49 -16.76
CA GLY A 175 12.61 -3.48 -17.82
C GLY A 175 13.73 -4.49 -17.59
N LEU A 176 14.26 -4.58 -16.37
CA LEU A 176 15.21 -5.63 -16.00
C LEU A 176 14.49 -6.94 -15.68
N SER A 177 15.23 -8.03 -15.88
CA SER A 177 14.79 -9.38 -15.61
C SER A 177 15.55 -10.00 -14.44
N HIS A 178 14.97 -11.04 -13.86
CA HIS A 178 15.57 -11.88 -12.84
C HIS A 178 16.94 -12.38 -13.29
N SER A 179 17.88 -12.30 -12.36
CA SER A 179 19.23 -12.81 -12.51
C SER A 179 19.36 -14.18 -11.84
N HIS A 180 20.15 -15.08 -12.42
CA HIS A 180 20.54 -16.32 -11.76
C HIS A 180 21.67 -16.13 -10.74
N GLN A 181 22.25 -14.93 -10.66
CA GLN A 181 23.34 -14.63 -9.75
C GLN A 181 22.79 -14.25 -8.36
N HIS A 182 23.02 -15.07 -7.34
CA HIS A 182 22.48 -14.83 -5.98
C HIS A 182 22.94 -13.53 -5.29
N THR A 183 23.97 -12.86 -5.84
CA THR A 183 24.44 -11.54 -5.37
C THR A 183 23.82 -10.36 -6.12
N SER A 184 23.13 -10.62 -7.24
CA SER A 184 22.34 -9.63 -7.98
C SER A 184 21.21 -9.10 -7.11
N VAL A 185 20.86 -7.81 -7.28
CA VAL A 185 19.61 -7.31 -6.69
C VAL A 185 18.41 -7.91 -7.37
N MET A 186 18.50 -8.24 -8.67
CA MET A 186 17.46 -8.92 -9.45
C MET A 186 17.43 -10.43 -9.20
N TYR A 187 18.07 -10.96 -8.15
CA TYR A 187 17.90 -12.36 -7.79
C TYR A 187 16.49 -12.57 -7.20
N PRO A 188 15.69 -13.54 -7.66
CA PRO A 188 14.27 -13.64 -7.30
C PRO A 188 14.00 -13.87 -5.81
N TYR A 189 14.90 -14.53 -5.08
CA TYR A 189 14.65 -14.93 -3.69
C TYR A 189 15.18 -13.92 -2.67
N TYR A 190 14.38 -13.65 -1.65
CA TYR A 190 14.79 -12.83 -0.51
C TYR A 190 15.59 -13.65 0.51
N LEU A 191 16.90 -13.39 0.56
CA LEU A 191 17.84 -14.10 1.44
C LEU A 191 18.01 -13.42 2.82
N GLY A 192 17.21 -12.40 3.11
CA GLY A 192 17.29 -11.61 4.35
C GLY A 192 18.02 -10.27 4.17
N LEU A 193 18.17 -9.54 5.27
CA LEU A 193 18.85 -8.24 5.28
C LEU A 193 20.33 -8.36 4.86
N ARG A 194 20.73 -7.65 3.80
CA ARG A 194 22.12 -7.54 3.35
C ARG A 194 22.74 -6.24 3.89
N ARG A 195 23.64 -6.37 4.86
CA ARG A 195 24.36 -5.23 5.47
C ARG A 195 25.20 -4.40 4.48
N HIS A 196 25.58 -4.98 3.35
CA HIS A 196 26.33 -4.31 2.28
C HIS A 196 25.56 -4.41 0.97
N PHE A 197 24.32 -3.91 0.99
CA PHE A 197 23.46 -3.89 -0.17
C PHE A 197 24.03 -2.96 -1.26
N ARG A 198 24.18 -3.51 -2.46
CA ARG A 198 24.71 -2.81 -3.64
C ARG A 198 24.30 -3.54 -4.90
N LEU A 199 24.18 -2.80 -6.00
CA LEU A 199 23.99 -3.38 -7.32
C LEU A 199 25.16 -4.31 -7.68
N HIS A 200 24.85 -5.46 -8.23
CA HIS A 200 25.81 -6.34 -8.85
C HIS A 200 26.28 -5.74 -10.20
N LYS A 201 27.44 -6.20 -10.68
CA LYS A 201 27.98 -5.71 -11.97
C LYS A 201 27.05 -6.03 -13.14
N ASP A 202 26.31 -7.14 -13.05
CA ASP A 202 25.32 -7.52 -14.05
C ASP A 202 24.15 -6.54 -14.07
N ASP A 203 23.59 -6.21 -12.91
CA ASP A 203 22.51 -5.23 -12.74
C ASP A 203 22.87 -3.88 -13.41
N ILE A 204 24.09 -3.38 -13.13
CA ILE A 204 24.61 -2.13 -13.71
C ILE A 204 24.75 -2.23 -15.23
N ARG A 205 25.34 -3.33 -15.72
CA ARG A 205 25.52 -3.53 -17.16
C ARG A 205 24.17 -3.59 -17.87
N ASP A 206 23.20 -4.26 -17.28
CA ASP A 206 21.92 -4.54 -17.91
C ASP A 206 21.03 -3.30 -17.91
N ILE A 207 21.02 -2.47 -16.86
CA ILE A 207 20.33 -1.17 -16.88
C ILE A 207 20.98 -0.18 -17.86
N GLN A 208 22.32 -0.18 -17.94
CA GLN A 208 23.04 0.68 -18.89
C GLN A 208 22.86 0.24 -20.35
N ARG A 209 22.55 -1.04 -20.61
CA ARG A 209 22.17 -1.49 -21.96
C ARG A 209 20.83 -0.90 -22.40
N LEU A 210 19.90 -0.69 -21.46
CA LEU A 210 18.58 -0.13 -21.75
C LEU A 210 18.59 1.39 -21.88
N TYR A 211 19.32 2.08 -20.99
CA TYR A 211 19.23 3.54 -20.85
C TYR A 211 20.55 4.28 -21.01
N GLY A 212 21.68 3.59 -21.11
CA GLY A 212 23.01 4.19 -21.13
C GLY A 212 23.55 4.53 -19.73
N PRO A 213 24.85 4.87 -19.64
CA PRO A 213 25.49 5.27 -18.39
C PRO A 213 25.01 6.65 -17.90
N PRO A 214 25.31 7.04 -16.65
CA PRO A 214 25.01 8.37 -16.14
C PRO A 214 25.54 9.46 -17.06
N ARG A 215 24.72 10.48 -17.35
CA ARG A 215 25.18 11.64 -18.11
C ARG A 215 26.24 12.35 -17.28
N ALA A 216 27.43 12.54 -17.83
CA ALA A 216 28.41 13.46 -17.27
C ALA A 216 27.79 14.86 -17.29
N GLU A 217 27.65 15.51 -16.14
CA GLU A 217 27.27 16.92 -16.12
C GLU A 217 28.39 17.72 -16.80
N THR A 218 28.16 18.14 -18.04
CA THR A 218 29.01 19.12 -18.70
C THR A 218 28.80 20.45 -17.99
N VAL A 219 29.70 20.78 -17.07
CA VAL A 219 29.84 22.13 -16.53
C VAL A 219 30.38 23.01 -17.65
N ASP A 220 29.50 23.54 -18.49
CA ASP A 220 29.85 24.58 -19.46
C ASP A 220 28.86 25.74 -19.41
N ASN A 221 29.43 26.92 -19.18
CA ASN A 221 28.89 28.28 -19.33
C ASN A 221 28.54 29.09 -18.06
N VAL A 222 29.52 29.28 -17.17
CA VAL A 222 29.83 30.60 -16.59
C VAL A 222 31.37 30.59 -16.43
N VAL A 223 32.17 31.26 -17.26
CA VAL A 223 32.61 32.65 -17.10
C VAL A 223 33.32 33.05 -18.41
N ARG A 224 32.81 34.08 -19.09
CA ARG A 224 33.64 34.92 -19.98
C ARG A 224 34.44 35.89 -19.11
N SER A 225 35.71 36.03 -19.46
CA SER A 225 36.63 37.13 -19.12
C SER A 225 37.26 37.11 -17.73
N GLY A 226 38.59 36.95 -17.69
CA GLY A 226 39.40 37.14 -16.50
C GLY A 226 40.79 36.51 -16.62
N SER A 227 41.77 37.32 -17.01
CA SER A 227 43.14 36.94 -17.34
C SER A 227 44.03 36.70 -16.10
N THR A 228 45.09 35.92 -16.34
CA THR A 228 46.44 35.88 -15.74
C THR A 228 46.80 34.92 -14.60
N SER A 229 47.93 34.26 -14.88
CA SER A 229 49.02 33.78 -14.03
C SER A 229 48.90 32.36 -13.48
N GLY A 230 49.84 31.53 -13.94
CA GLY A 230 49.88 30.10 -13.69
C GLY A 230 50.47 29.72 -12.35
N HIS A 231 50.02 28.55 -11.89
CA HIS A 231 50.87 27.62 -11.16
C HIS A 231 50.63 26.22 -11.70
N ARG A 232 51.75 25.62 -12.13
CA ARG A 232 51.86 24.26 -12.64
C ARG A 232 51.65 23.31 -11.45
N SER A 233 50.55 22.58 -11.41
CA SER A 233 50.41 21.44 -10.50
C SER A 233 49.79 20.28 -11.26
N ALA A 234 50.57 19.20 -11.38
CA ALA A 234 50.17 17.96 -12.02
C ALA A 234 49.10 17.27 -11.16
N TYR A 235 47.92 17.05 -11.73
CA TYR A 235 46.92 16.16 -11.16
C TYR A 235 46.76 14.95 -12.08
N THR A 236 47.34 13.85 -11.62
CA THR A 236 47.02 12.47 -11.96
C THR A 236 45.52 12.21 -11.78
N PRO A 237 44.88 11.35 -12.59
CA PRO A 237 43.47 11.00 -12.39
C PRO A 237 43.35 10.21 -11.09
N LEU A 238 42.61 10.78 -10.13
CA LEU A 238 42.28 10.10 -8.89
C LEU A 238 41.38 8.90 -9.22
N SER A 239 41.95 7.73 -8.99
CA SER A 239 41.27 6.47 -8.75
C SER A 239 40.11 6.69 -7.77
N CYS A 240 38.89 6.30 -8.16
CA CYS A 240 37.76 6.15 -7.26
C CYS A 240 38.07 5.05 -6.23
N GLN A 241 38.70 5.42 -5.13
CA GLN A 241 38.60 4.72 -3.85
C GLN A 241 37.55 5.48 -3.05
N CYS A 242 36.35 4.93 -2.92
CA CYS A 242 35.44 5.34 -1.86
C CYS A 242 35.98 4.79 -0.54
N PRO A 243 36.35 5.65 0.43
CA PRO A 243 36.48 5.20 1.81
C PRO A 243 35.09 4.79 2.30
N LEU A 244 35.04 3.69 3.04
CA LEU A 244 33.93 3.30 3.90
C LEU A 244 33.50 4.51 4.74
N LEU A 245 32.35 5.09 4.41
CA LEU A 245 31.58 5.85 5.37
C LEU A 245 30.47 4.93 5.85
N GLY A 246 30.37 4.81 7.18
CA GLY A 246 29.17 4.30 7.81
C GLY A 246 27.96 5.05 7.27
N VAL A 247 26.83 4.37 7.34
CA VAL A 247 25.49 4.96 7.25
C VAL A 247 25.56 6.36 7.86
N PRO A 248 25.33 7.45 7.10
CA PRO A 248 25.30 8.78 7.68
C PRO A 248 24.32 8.76 8.84
N ASP A 249 24.73 9.26 9.99
CA ASP A 249 23.79 9.72 11.00
C ASP A 249 22.77 10.59 10.26
N LEU A 250 21.50 10.18 10.33
CA LEU A 250 20.36 10.90 9.79
C LEU A 250 20.55 12.39 10.13
N PRO A 251 20.52 13.30 9.14
CA PRO A 251 20.43 14.71 9.45
C PRO A 251 19.18 14.91 10.30
N ARG A 252 19.37 15.24 11.59
CA ARG A 252 18.29 15.47 12.56
C ARG A 252 17.55 16.79 12.34
N ASP A 253 17.71 17.37 11.14
CA ASP A 253 17.00 18.55 10.67
C ASP A 253 16.58 18.31 9.22
N SER A 254 15.76 17.28 8.99
CA SER A 254 14.77 17.36 7.92
C SER A 254 13.92 18.59 8.23
N PRO A 255 13.71 19.55 7.29
CA PRO A 255 12.63 20.50 7.46
C PRO A 255 11.38 19.65 7.58
N GLY A 256 10.79 19.61 8.78
CA GLY A 256 9.66 18.75 9.08
C GLY A 256 8.69 18.85 7.92
N ILE A 257 8.51 17.75 7.20
CA ILE A 257 7.50 17.69 6.16
C ILE A 257 6.22 17.75 6.94
N HIS A 258 5.71 18.97 7.05
CA HIS A 258 4.38 19.27 7.50
C HIS A 258 3.46 18.24 6.84
N GLU A 259 2.69 17.53 7.67
CA GLU A 259 1.43 16.91 7.27
C GLU A 259 0.84 17.78 6.16
N THR A 260 0.72 17.23 4.94
CA THR A 260 0.38 18.02 3.75
C THR A 260 -0.83 18.88 4.10
N PRO A 261 -0.72 20.23 4.17
CA PRO A 261 -1.77 21.05 4.74
C PRO A 261 -3.07 20.82 3.96
N GLY A 262 -4.05 20.16 4.60
CA GLY A 262 -5.36 19.87 4.01
C GLY A 262 -5.73 18.38 3.83
N MET A 263 -4.82 17.41 4.06
CA MET A 263 -5.22 16.00 4.10
C MET A 263 -5.93 15.68 5.43
N PRO A 264 -7.17 15.13 5.41
CA PRO A 264 -7.85 14.80 6.65
C PRO A 264 -7.14 13.62 7.34
N GLN A 265 -7.07 13.64 8.67
CA GLN A 265 -6.76 12.44 9.45
C GLN A 265 -8.05 11.72 9.82
N ILE A 266 -8.03 10.39 9.99
CA ILE A 266 -9.21 9.65 10.43
C ILE A 266 -9.77 10.20 11.74
N CYS A 267 -8.92 10.62 12.68
CA CYS A 267 -9.39 11.19 13.96
C CYS A 267 -9.97 12.60 13.87
N THR A 268 -9.73 13.30 12.77
CA THR A 268 -10.41 14.55 12.44
C THR A 268 -11.64 14.30 11.56
N ALA A 269 -11.59 13.31 10.67
CA ALA A 269 -12.66 12.93 9.74
C ALA A 269 -13.78 12.11 10.40
N ALA A 270 -13.46 11.36 11.45
CA ALA A 270 -14.38 10.53 12.23
C ALA A 270 -15.43 11.34 13.01
N THR A 271 -15.40 12.67 12.92
CA THR A 271 -16.49 13.53 13.38
C THR A 271 -17.73 13.40 12.49
N HIS A 272 -17.59 12.97 11.23
CA HIS A 272 -18.73 12.66 10.36
C HIS A 272 -18.20 11.97 9.10
N ILE A 273 -18.50 10.68 8.95
CA ILE A 273 -18.11 9.88 7.78
C ILE A 273 -19.21 9.90 6.72
N ASP A 274 -18.86 9.67 5.45
CA ASP A 274 -19.85 9.57 4.38
C ASP A 274 -20.40 8.15 4.27
N THR A 275 -19.53 7.13 4.39
CA THR A 275 -19.95 5.73 4.46
C THR A 275 -18.85 4.88 5.10
N ILE A 276 -19.24 3.67 5.55
CA ILE A 276 -18.33 2.64 6.06
C ILE A 276 -18.73 1.29 5.48
N ALA A 277 -17.77 0.40 5.26
CA ALA A 277 -18.03 -0.95 4.80
C ALA A 277 -17.07 -1.95 5.43
N ARG A 278 -17.55 -3.19 5.57
CA ARG A 278 -16.72 -4.36 5.84
C ARG A 278 -16.48 -5.08 4.52
N MET A 279 -15.22 -5.27 4.16
CA MET A 279 -14.81 -6.01 2.96
C MET A 279 -13.67 -6.95 3.35
N GLY A 280 -13.90 -8.26 3.27
CA GLY A 280 -13.00 -9.25 3.87
C GLY A 280 -12.77 -8.99 5.38
N THR A 281 -11.50 -8.95 5.79
CA THR A 281 -11.06 -8.68 7.17
C THR A 281 -10.87 -7.20 7.48
N GLU A 282 -11.09 -6.32 6.51
CA GLU A 282 -10.81 -4.89 6.65
C GLU A 282 -12.07 -4.06 6.79
N THR A 283 -11.93 -3.00 7.59
CA THR A 283 -12.90 -1.93 7.70
C THR A 283 -12.50 -0.80 6.79
N TRP A 284 -13.41 -0.35 5.92
CA TRP A 284 -13.18 0.71 4.96
C TRP A 284 -14.05 1.91 5.28
N VAL A 285 -13.43 3.07 5.48
CA VAL A 285 -14.09 4.29 5.96
C VAL A 285 -13.89 5.38 4.93
N PHE A 286 -14.97 6.02 4.50
CA PHE A 286 -14.92 7.01 3.42
C PHE A 286 -15.33 8.39 3.94
N LYS A 287 -14.56 9.41 3.57
CA LYS A 287 -14.89 10.81 3.81
C LYS A 287 -14.37 11.71 2.70
N ASN A 288 -15.27 12.46 2.10
CA ASN A 288 -15.02 13.28 0.94
C ASN A 288 -14.31 12.43 -0.13
N ARG A 289 -13.29 12.99 -0.80
CA ARG A 289 -12.51 12.28 -1.82
C ARG A 289 -11.57 11.22 -1.27
N TYR A 290 -11.58 10.98 0.05
CA TYR A 290 -10.61 10.16 0.74
C TYR A 290 -11.24 8.93 1.39
N PHE A 291 -10.41 7.92 1.62
CA PHE A 291 -10.78 6.78 2.44
C PHE A 291 -9.62 6.28 3.30
N TRP A 292 -9.95 5.50 4.31
CA TRP A 292 -9.04 4.72 5.14
C TRP A 292 -9.47 3.27 5.11
N ARG A 293 -8.52 2.35 5.24
CA ARG A 293 -8.75 0.89 5.26
C ARG A 293 -7.92 0.21 6.35
N GLY A 294 -7.91 -1.12 6.36
CA GLY A 294 -7.20 -1.93 7.34
C GLY A 294 -8.13 -2.51 8.42
N PRO A 295 -7.61 -3.36 9.31
CA PRO A 295 -8.42 -4.04 10.34
C PRO A 295 -9.20 -3.06 11.24
N ASP A 296 -8.62 -1.90 11.55
CA ASP A 296 -9.23 -0.86 12.38
C ASP A 296 -9.78 0.34 11.58
N GLY A 297 -9.67 0.30 10.24
CA GLY A 297 -10.16 1.35 9.35
C GLY A 297 -9.43 2.68 9.46
N LYS A 298 -8.13 2.66 9.81
CA LYS A 298 -7.33 3.89 10.03
C LYS A 298 -6.14 4.05 9.10
N ASN A 299 -5.76 3.05 8.31
CA ASN A 299 -4.67 3.19 7.36
C ASN A 299 -5.10 4.10 6.21
N GLY A 300 -4.43 5.23 6.01
CA GLY A 300 -4.80 6.27 5.05
C GLY A 300 -4.36 7.68 5.49
N PRO A 301 -4.92 8.77 4.95
CA PRO A 301 -5.95 8.80 3.90
C PRO A 301 -5.39 8.40 2.53
N TYR A 302 -6.25 7.77 1.72
CA TYR A 302 -6.05 7.44 0.31
C TYR A 302 -7.08 8.15 -0.55
N VAL A 303 -6.78 8.37 -1.84
CA VAL A 303 -7.71 9.02 -2.76
C VAL A 303 -8.62 7.98 -3.41
N ILE A 304 -9.93 8.20 -3.38
CA ILE A 304 -10.93 7.24 -3.89
C ILE A 304 -10.72 6.96 -5.39
N SER A 305 -10.57 8.00 -6.22
CA SER A 305 -10.40 7.87 -7.68
C SER A 305 -9.14 7.10 -8.06
N ASP A 306 -8.09 7.18 -7.25
CA ASP A 306 -6.82 6.51 -7.50
C ASP A 306 -6.92 5.00 -7.20
N TYR A 307 -7.77 4.60 -6.25
CA TYR A 307 -7.92 3.19 -5.86
C TYR A 307 -8.94 2.47 -6.73
N TRP A 308 -10.10 3.09 -6.89
CA TRP A 308 -11.25 2.53 -7.60
C TRP A 308 -11.17 2.90 -9.08
N ARG A 309 -10.27 2.23 -9.80
CA ARG A 309 -9.98 2.49 -11.21
C ARG A 309 -11.25 2.37 -12.05
N GLY A 310 -11.64 3.48 -12.67
CA GLY A 310 -12.89 3.61 -13.44
C GLY A 310 -13.92 4.56 -12.81
N LEU A 311 -13.73 4.99 -11.56
CA LEU A 311 -14.40 6.20 -11.07
C LEU A 311 -13.77 7.45 -11.70
N SER A 312 -14.55 8.53 -11.78
CA SER A 312 -14.04 9.81 -12.29
C SER A 312 -12.99 10.41 -11.36
N ASP A 313 -11.93 11.00 -11.91
CA ASP A 313 -10.90 11.74 -11.16
C ASP A 313 -11.45 12.93 -10.34
N HIS A 314 -12.67 13.38 -10.67
CA HIS A 314 -13.39 14.43 -9.94
C HIS A 314 -14.26 13.89 -8.80
N THR A 315 -14.19 12.59 -8.51
CA THR A 315 -14.92 11.96 -7.40
C THR A 315 -14.51 12.61 -6.08
N ASN A 316 -15.44 13.34 -5.49
CA ASN A 316 -15.23 14.11 -4.27
C ASN A 316 -15.91 13.49 -3.04
N HIS A 317 -16.71 12.44 -3.22
CA HIS A 317 -17.30 11.56 -2.20
C HIS A 317 -18.01 10.38 -2.88
N ILE A 318 -18.39 9.39 -2.08
CA ILE A 318 -19.32 8.31 -2.43
C ILE A 318 -20.41 8.26 -1.35
N ASP A 319 -21.61 7.83 -1.71
CA ASP A 319 -22.76 7.83 -0.80
C ASP A 319 -22.85 6.54 0.01
N ALA A 320 -22.52 5.41 -0.61
CA ALA A 320 -22.57 4.10 0.04
C ALA A 320 -21.66 3.11 -0.69
N ILE A 321 -21.15 2.12 0.04
CA ILE A 321 -20.34 1.04 -0.52
C ILE A 321 -20.59 -0.24 0.27
N TYR A 322 -20.63 -1.38 -0.42
CA TYR A 322 -20.65 -2.69 0.23
C TYR A 322 -20.05 -3.77 -0.67
N GLN A 323 -19.55 -4.84 -0.05
CA GLN A 323 -19.19 -6.07 -0.76
C GLN A 323 -20.41 -7.00 -0.79
N ARG A 324 -20.85 -7.37 -1.99
CA ARG A 324 -21.97 -8.27 -2.19
C ARG A 324 -21.55 -9.71 -1.92
N GLU A 325 -22.24 -10.38 -1.00
CA GLU A 325 -21.86 -11.72 -0.54
C GLU A 325 -21.93 -12.79 -1.64
N THR A 326 -22.83 -12.65 -2.62
CA THR A 326 -23.10 -13.70 -3.63
C THR A 326 -21.97 -13.90 -4.64
N ASP A 327 -21.23 -12.84 -4.97
CA ASP A 327 -20.15 -12.89 -5.96
C ASP A 327 -18.92 -12.06 -5.56
N GLN A 328 -18.87 -11.58 -4.31
CA GLN A 328 -17.77 -10.81 -3.72
C GLN A 328 -17.45 -9.47 -4.43
N LYS A 329 -18.33 -9.02 -5.33
CA LYS A 329 -18.18 -7.74 -6.04
C LYS A 329 -18.45 -6.58 -5.10
N VAL A 330 -17.70 -5.50 -5.30
CA VAL A 330 -17.88 -4.27 -4.55
C VAL A 330 -18.83 -3.36 -5.32
N ILE A 331 -19.88 -2.91 -4.64
CA ILE A 331 -20.89 -2.03 -5.22
C ILE A 331 -20.73 -0.65 -4.60
N ILE A 332 -20.48 0.36 -5.43
CA ILE A 332 -20.30 1.76 -5.00
C ILE A 332 -21.47 2.58 -5.52
N PHE A 333 -22.12 3.34 -4.64
CA PHE A 333 -23.18 4.29 -4.97
C PHE A 333 -22.64 5.72 -4.95
N GLN A 334 -22.97 6.49 -5.99
CA GLN A 334 -22.61 7.89 -6.10
C GLN A 334 -23.71 8.66 -6.84
N GLY A 335 -24.41 9.52 -6.11
CA GLY A 335 -25.60 10.23 -6.55
C GLY A 335 -26.65 9.29 -7.12
N ARG A 336 -26.94 9.45 -8.42
CA ARG A 336 -27.98 8.71 -9.13
C ARG A 336 -27.52 7.40 -9.74
N HIS A 337 -26.25 7.06 -9.54
CA HIS A 337 -25.63 5.91 -10.17
C HIS A 337 -25.03 4.94 -9.15
N TYR A 338 -24.88 3.70 -9.58
CA TYR A 338 -24.05 2.72 -8.91
C TYR A 338 -23.10 2.04 -9.89
N TYR A 339 -22.01 1.53 -9.36
CA TYR A 339 -20.91 0.93 -10.10
C TYR A 339 -20.59 -0.42 -9.48
N VAL A 340 -20.26 -1.39 -10.32
CA VAL A 340 -19.90 -2.76 -9.92
C VAL A 340 -18.42 -2.95 -10.17
N PHE A 341 -17.67 -3.25 -9.13
CA PHE A 341 -16.24 -3.48 -9.14
C PHE A 341 -15.92 -4.93 -8.84
N HIS A 342 -14.94 -5.48 -9.55
CA HIS A 342 -14.23 -6.68 -9.14
C HIS A 342 -12.93 -6.24 -8.48
N VAL A 343 -12.80 -6.52 -7.18
CA VAL A 343 -11.75 -5.96 -6.32
C VAL A 343 -11.86 -4.44 -6.25
N ASN A 344 -11.24 -3.74 -7.19
CA ASN A 344 -11.24 -2.29 -7.37
C ASN A 344 -11.07 -1.88 -8.84
N LYS A 345 -11.24 -2.83 -9.76
CA LYS A 345 -11.39 -2.59 -11.20
C LYS A 345 -12.86 -2.48 -11.56
N LEU A 346 -13.23 -1.42 -12.27
CA LEU A 346 -14.60 -1.24 -12.73
C LEU A 346 -14.98 -2.38 -13.69
N GLU A 347 -15.97 -3.17 -13.29
CA GLU A 347 -16.50 -4.26 -14.11
C GLU A 347 -17.72 -3.79 -14.91
N SER A 348 -18.60 -2.97 -14.30
CA SER A 348 -19.81 -2.51 -14.94
C SER A 348 -20.37 -1.22 -14.32
N GLY A 349 -20.80 -0.28 -15.15
CA GLY A 349 -21.43 0.98 -14.74
C GLY A 349 -21.07 2.15 -15.67
N PRO A 350 -21.57 3.37 -15.39
CA PRO A 350 -22.54 3.69 -14.35
C PRO A 350 -23.94 3.12 -14.66
N HIS A 351 -24.52 2.42 -13.69
CA HIS A 351 -25.92 1.96 -13.73
C HIS A 351 -26.81 2.94 -12.99
N ARG A 352 -28.09 3.06 -13.34
CA ARG A 352 -28.99 3.95 -12.61
C ARG A 352 -29.50 3.26 -11.35
N ILE A 353 -29.46 3.93 -10.22
CA ILE A 353 -29.95 3.37 -8.95
C ILE A 353 -31.45 3.01 -8.99
N VAL A 354 -32.22 3.72 -9.81
CA VAL A 354 -33.65 3.45 -10.00
C VAL A 354 -33.92 2.11 -10.69
N ASP A 355 -32.93 1.54 -11.37
CA ASP A 355 -33.05 0.22 -12.00
C ASP A 355 -33.10 -0.90 -10.94
N LEU A 356 -32.62 -0.63 -9.71
CA LEU A 356 -32.80 -1.48 -8.53
C LEU A 356 -34.16 -1.26 -7.85
N GLY A 357 -34.99 -0.32 -8.32
CA GLY A 357 -36.24 0.10 -7.68
C GLY A 357 -36.05 1.00 -6.45
N LEU A 358 -34.84 1.49 -6.23
CA LEU A 358 -34.46 2.39 -5.14
C LEU A 358 -34.73 3.86 -5.48
N PRO A 359 -34.78 4.77 -4.47
CA PRO A 359 -34.84 6.22 -4.71
C PRO A 359 -33.59 6.73 -5.44
N ASN A 360 -33.59 8.01 -5.83
CA ASN A 360 -32.51 8.63 -6.62
C ASN A 360 -31.10 8.58 -5.99
N TYR A 361 -30.97 8.27 -4.70
CA TYR A 361 -29.71 8.03 -3.98
C TYR A 361 -30.04 7.33 -2.65
N VAL A 362 -29.03 6.79 -1.99
CA VAL A 362 -29.11 6.12 -0.67
C VAL A 362 -28.22 6.83 0.33
N ASP A 363 -28.57 6.77 1.61
CA ASP A 363 -27.76 7.37 2.67
C ASP A 363 -26.83 6.33 3.30
N ALA A 364 -27.29 5.08 3.48
CA ALA A 364 -26.46 3.99 4.01
C ALA A 364 -26.85 2.65 3.40
N VAL A 365 -25.93 1.69 3.48
CA VAL A 365 -26.14 0.30 3.09
C VAL A 365 -25.65 -0.63 4.19
N LEU A 366 -26.39 -1.72 4.43
CA LEU A 366 -26.00 -2.77 5.38
C LEU A 366 -26.26 -4.14 4.76
N PRO A 367 -25.22 -4.88 4.31
CA PRO A 367 -25.35 -6.30 4.02
C PRO A 367 -25.50 -7.08 5.33
N TRP A 368 -26.57 -7.87 5.46
CA TRP A 368 -26.85 -8.65 6.66
C TRP A 368 -27.79 -9.84 6.35
N GLU A 369 -27.39 -11.04 6.80
CA GLU A 369 -28.15 -12.30 6.66
C GLU A 369 -28.63 -12.59 5.23
N GLY A 370 -27.73 -12.47 4.24
CA GLY A 370 -28.04 -12.76 2.83
C GLY A 370 -28.95 -11.75 2.15
N HIS A 371 -29.22 -10.62 2.80
CA HIS A 371 -29.97 -9.49 2.25
C HIS A 371 -29.15 -8.20 2.31
N THR A 372 -29.54 -7.23 1.50
CA THR A 372 -28.96 -5.88 1.53
C THR A 372 -30.03 -4.88 1.94
N TYR A 373 -29.77 -4.17 3.04
CA TYR A 373 -30.65 -3.12 3.55
C TYR A 373 -30.14 -1.77 3.06
N PHE A 374 -30.98 -1.06 2.30
CA PHE A 374 -30.70 0.30 1.84
C PHE A 374 -31.48 1.29 2.67
N PHE A 375 -30.82 2.31 3.20
CA PHE A 375 -31.43 3.35 4.03
C PHE A 375 -31.53 4.65 3.25
N ARG A 376 -32.68 5.33 3.39
CA ARG A 376 -32.87 6.66 2.84
C ARG A 376 -33.87 7.46 3.68
N GLY A 377 -33.39 8.52 4.30
CA GLY A 377 -34.09 9.31 5.29
C GLY A 377 -34.71 8.42 6.37
N ARG A 378 -36.03 8.53 6.56
CA ARG A 378 -36.76 7.80 7.61
C ARG A 378 -37.11 6.34 7.26
N ARG A 379 -36.68 5.84 6.10
CA ARG A 379 -37.14 4.56 5.54
C ARG A 379 -35.97 3.66 5.15
N TYR A 380 -36.24 2.37 5.11
CA TYR A 380 -35.34 1.37 4.56
C TYR A 380 -36.03 0.49 3.53
N TRP A 381 -35.23 -0.01 2.59
CA TRP A 381 -35.57 -0.96 1.54
C TRP A 381 -34.80 -2.25 1.79
N LEU A 382 -35.43 -3.38 1.50
CA LEU A 382 -34.80 -4.70 1.63
C LEU A 382 -34.63 -5.27 0.22
N TYR A 383 -33.40 -5.59 -0.13
CA TYR A 383 -33.05 -6.19 -1.40
C TYR A 383 -32.62 -7.63 -1.18
N ASP A 384 -33.25 -8.54 -1.90
CA ASP A 384 -32.89 -9.96 -1.92
C ASP A 384 -31.83 -10.17 -3.01
N GLU A 385 -30.60 -10.47 -2.59
CA GLU A 385 -29.45 -10.62 -3.49
C GLU A 385 -29.53 -11.87 -4.37
N LYS A 386 -30.27 -12.89 -3.92
CA LYS A 386 -30.47 -14.14 -4.66
C LYS A 386 -31.52 -13.97 -5.75
N GLU A 387 -32.63 -13.34 -5.41
CA GLU A 387 -33.73 -13.07 -6.33
C GLU A 387 -33.50 -11.80 -7.18
N ARG A 388 -32.48 -11.00 -6.83
CA ARG A 388 -32.11 -9.73 -7.48
C ARG A 388 -33.26 -8.75 -7.61
N ARG A 389 -34.06 -8.61 -6.54
CA ARG A 389 -35.23 -7.72 -6.50
C ARG A 389 -35.50 -7.22 -5.08
N LEU A 390 -36.17 -6.08 -5.00
CA LEU A 390 -36.68 -5.55 -3.74
C LEU A 390 -37.83 -6.40 -3.18
N ASP A 391 -37.86 -6.51 -1.85
CA ASP A 391 -39.03 -7.02 -1.14
C ASP A 391 -40.20 -6.03 -1.33
N SER A 392 -41.31 -6.56 -1.88
CA SER A 392 -42.52 -5.79 -2.18
C SER A 392 -43.19 -5.15 -0.96
N ARG A 393 -42.79 -5.55 0.25
CA ARG A 393 -43.27 -4.99 1.53
C ARG A 393 -42.47 -3.76 1.98
N THR A 394 -41.48 -3.33 1.19
CA THR A 394 -40.64 -2.15 1.45
C THR A 394 -40.95 -1.03 0.45
N PRO A 395 -40.71 0.26 0.80
CA PRO A 395 -40.00 0.73 1.98
C PRO A 395 -40.78 0.64 3.30
N LYS A 396 -40.06 0.38 4.40
CA LYS A 396 -40.60 0.41 5.77
C LYS A 396 -39.95 1.54 6.58
N PRO A 397 -40.63 2.10 7.60
CA PRO A 397 -40.00 3.02 8.52
C PRO A 397 -38.85 2.34 9.29
N ILE A 398 -37.72 3.03 9.47
CA ILE A 398 -36.54 2.49 10.18
C ILE A 398 -36.93 1.97 11.58
N ARG A 399 -37.67 2.78 12.35
CA ARG A 399 -38.09 2.45 13.72
C ARG A 399 -38.99 1.23 13.86
N ARG A 400 -39.53 0.68 12.75
CA ARG A 400 -40.35 -0.54 12.78
C ARG A 400 -39.50 -1.77 13.13
N MET A 401 -38.24 -1.76 12.73
CA MET A 401 -37.31 -2.89 12.90
C MET A 401 -36.13 -2.50 13.77
N TRP A 402 -35.57 -1.31 13.55
CA TRP A 402 -34.36 -0.83 14.20
C TRP A 402 -34.73 0.13 15.35
N LYS A 403 -34.93 -0.43 16.54
CA LYS A 403 -35.42 0.34 17.70
C LYS A 403 -34.31 1.21 18.27
N GLY A 404 -34.63 2.46 18.60
CA GLY A 404 -33.70 3.40 19.21
C GLY A 404 -32.84 4.20 18.23
N LEU A 405 -32.83 3.85 16.94
CA LEU A 405 -32.16 4.66 15.91
C LEU A 405 -32.79 6.06 15.76
N PRO A 406 -31.99 7.05 15.32
CA PRO A 406 -32.44 8.42 15.07
C PRO A 406 -33.61 8.49 14.07
N TRP A 407 -34.43 9.54 14.21
CA TRP A 407 -35.70 9.62 13.49
C TRP A 407 -35.56 10.07 12.04
N ASP A 408 -34.51 10.82 11.74
CA ASP A 408 -34.22 11.51 10.47
C ASP A 408 -33.45 10.63 9.48
N GLY A 409 -32.71 9.63 9.97
CA GLY A 409 -32.04 8.64 9.13
C GLY A 409 -30.69 8.24 9.71
N VAL A 410 -29.88 7.58 8.90
CA VAL A 410 -28.51 7.17 9.24
C VAL A 410 -27.62 7.47 8.04
N ASP A 411 -26.37 7.86 8.30
CA ASP A 411 -25.37 8.21 7.28
C ASP A 411 -24.55 6.99 6.88
N ALA A 412 -24.38 6.01 7.77
CA ALA A 412 -23.65 4.80 7.44
C ALA A 412 -24.06 3.65 8.37
N ALA A 413 -23.82 2.41 7.93
CA ALA A 413 -24.10 1.22 8.70
C ALA A 413 -23.07 0.13 8.41
N ILE A 414 -22.70 -0.65 9.43
CA ILE A 414 -21.76 -1.76 9.31
C ILE A 414 -22.10 -2.86 10.32
N ARG A 415 -21.92 -4.11 9.89
CA ARG A 415 -21.81 -5.26 10.79
C ARG A 415 -20.35 -5.47 11.15
N HIS A 416 -20.04 -5.40 12.42
CA HIS A 416 -18.67 -5.51 12.93
C HIS A 416 -18.35 -6.95 13.36
N ASP A 417 -17.07 -7.27 13.56
CA ASP A 417 -16.59 -8.63 13.87
C ASP A 417 -17.10 -9.20 15.19
N ASP A 418 -17.51 -8.33 16.12
CA ASP A 418 -18.12 -8.71 17.40
C ASP A 418 -19.59 -9.13 17.23
N GLY A 419 -20.10 -9.17 16.00
CA GLY A 419 -21.48 -9.49 15.66
C GLY A 419 -22.46 -8.32 15.86
N ALA A 420 -22.00 -7.19 16.42
CA ALA A 420 -22.88 -6.05 16.64
C ALA A 420 -23.09 -5.24 15.35
N LEU A 421 -24.26 -4.61 15.27
CA LEU A 421 -24.59 -3.69 14.19
C LEU A 421 -24.31 -2.26 14.66
N TYR A 422 -23.51 -1.53 13.89
CA TYR A 422 -23.18 -0.14 14.16
C TYR A 422 -23.82 0.75 13.11
N PHE A 423 -24.46 1.83 13.55
CA PHE A 423 -25.06 2.85 12.71
C PHE A 423 -24.47 4.21 13.06
N PHE A 424 -24.25 5.04 12.06
CA PHE A 424 -23.66 6.37 12.20
C PHE A 424 -24.67 7.45 11.80
N ASN A 425 -24.67 8.56 12.54
CA ASN A 425 -25.43 9.76 12.22
C ASN A 425 -24.66 10.97 12.78
N GLY A 426 -24.16 11.84 11.91
CA GLY A 426 -23.24 12.92 12.28
C GLY A 426 -21.96 12.38 12.93
N ASP A 427 -21.65 12.89 14.11
CA ASP A 427 -20.50 12.47 14.95
C ASP A 427 -20.82 11.31 15.89
N GLN A 428 -22.05 10.80 15.82
CA GLN A 428 -22.56 9.78 16.72
C GLN A 428 -22.53 8.40 16.09
N VAL A 429 -22.20 7.42 16.91
CA VAL A 429 -22.34 5.99 16.62
C VAL A 429 -23.38 5.38 17.55
N TYR A 430 -24.18 4.47 17.02
CA TYR A 430 -25.20 3.69 17.72
C TYR A 430 -24.84 2.21 17.57
N ARG A 431 -24.75 1.48 18.69
CA ARG A 431 -24.51 0.03 18.69
C ARG A 431 -25.80 -0.71 19.00
N LEU A 432 -26.18 -1.65 18.16
CA LEU A 432 -27.38 -2.48 18.31
C LEU A 432 -26.98 -3.92 18.59
N ASP A 433 -27.78 -4.57 19.43
CA ASP A 433 -27.74 -6.02 19.59
C ASP A 433 -28.38 -6.70 18.37
N GLU A 434 -27.71 -7.69 17.79
CA GLU A 434 -28.14 -8.38 16.57
C GLU A 434 -29.42 -9.19 16.76
N ARG A 435 -29.76 -9.60 18.00
CA ARG A 435 -30.96 -10.40 18.29
C ARG A 435 -32.17 -9.52 18.57
N GLU A 436 -31.98 -8.49 19.39
CA GLU A 436 -33.09 -7.62 19.82
C GLU A 436 -33.39 -6.49 18.81
N LEU A 437 -32.40 -6.16 17.96
CA LEU A 437 -32.44 -5.04 17.01
C LEU A 437 -32.77 -3.70 17.70
N GLU A 438 -32.22 -3.53 18.90
CA GLU A 438 -32.42 -2.37 19.76
C GLU A 438 -31.08 -1.74 20.13
N VAL A 439 -31.04 -0.41 20.12
CA VAL A 439 -29.87 0.37 20.54
C VAL A 439 -29.53 0.02 21.98
N MET A 440 -28.28 -0.38 22.20
CA MET A 440 -27.79 -0.77 23.51
C MET A 440 -27.73 0.41 24.48
N GLN A 441 -27.94 0.12 25.75
CA GLN A 441 -27.83 1.12 26.81
C GLN A 441 -26.45 1.80 26.79
N GLY A 442 -26.44 3.14 26.85
CA GLY A 442 -25.21 3.93 26.82
C GLY A 442 -24.76 4.37 25.43
N TYR A 443 -25.56 4.11 24.39
CA TYR A 443 -25.46 4.70 23.06
C TYR A 443 -26.61 5.73 22.82
N PRO A 444 -26.42 6.75 21.97
CA PRO A 444 -25.26 6.99 21.11
C PRO A 444 -24.00 7.46 21.85
N ARG A 445 -22.85 7.32 21.19
CA ARG A 445 -21.53 7.81 21.63
C ARG A 445 -20.81 8.52 20.51
N VAL A 446 -19.76 9.29 20.82
CA VAL A 446 -18.93 9.94 19.79
C VAL A 446 -18.12 8.89 19.03
N ALA A 447 -18.32 8.83 17.71
CA ALA A 447 -17.73 7.83 16.83
C ALA A 447 -16.19 7.85 16.88
N ALA A 448 -15.58 9.03 16.85
CA ALA A 448 -14.13 9.20 16.91
C ALA A 448 -13.50 8.51 18.13
N THR A 449 -14.06 8.71 19.33
CA THR A 449 -13.50 8.14 20.56
C THR A 449 -13.94 6.71 20.85
N ASP A 450 -15.20 6.36 20.51
CA ASP A 450 -15.76 5.05 20.85
C ASP A 450 -15.43 3.99 19.79
N TYR A 451 -15.78 4.26 18.53
CA TYR A 451 -15.58 3.32 17.43
C TYR A 451 -14.14 3.36 16.90
N PHE A 452 -13.66 4.55 16.53
CA PHE A 452 -12.31 4.71 15.97
C PHE A 452 -11.20 4.81 17.02
N ARG A 453 -11.53 4.78 18.33
CA ARG A 453 -10.54 4.81 19.42
C ARG A 453 -9.49 5.92 19.30
N CYS A 454 -9.91 7.08 18.80
CA CYS A 454 -9.04 8.24 18.65
C CYS A 454 -8.67 8.81 20.02
N PRO A 455 -7.43 9.31 20.18
CA PRO A 455 -7.02 9.97 21.41
C PRO A 455 -7.88 11.21 21.67
N PRO A 456 -8.15 11.55 22.94
CA PRO A 456 -8.91 12.74 23.28
C PRO A 456 -8.17 13.99 22.76
N PRO A 457 -8.90 15.02 22.31
CA PRO A 457 -8.28 16.26 21.84
C PRO A 457 -7.42 16.86 22.94
N VAL A 458 -6.17 17.17 22.63
CA VAL A 458 -5.23 17.82 23.56
C VAL A 458 -5.77 19.21 23.85
N THR A 459 -6.38 19.39 25.02
CA THR A 459 -6.77 20.71 25.51
C THR A 459 -5.49 21.46 25.89
N ARG A 460 -5.00 22.32 24.98
CA ARG A 460 -4.03 23.34 25.37
C ARG A 460 -4.76 24.33 26.27
N ASP A 461 -4.63 24.13 27.57
CA ASP A 461 -5.11 25.07 28.59
C ASP A 461 -4.29 26.36 28.47
N HIS A 462 -4.73 27.27 27.59
CA HIS A 462 -4.25 28.64 27.54
C HIS A 462 -4.80 29.39 28.74
N ARG A 463 -4.25 29.10 29.93
CA ARG A 463 -4.30 30.07 31.03
C ARG A 463 -3.19 31.09 30.79
N PRO A 464 -3.50 32.35 30.47
CA PRO A 464 -2.50 33.40 30.52
C PRO A 464 -2.08 33.55 31.99
N GLN A 465 -0.88 33.08 32.34
CA GLN A 465 -0.24 33.48 33.58
C GLN A 465 0.14 34.95 33.47
N PHE A 466 -0.78 35.84 33.86
CA PHE A 466 -0.44 37.21 34.20
C PHE A 466 0.41 37.18 35.47
N ARG A 467 1.73 37.21 35.32
CA ARG A 467 2.64 37.61 36.40
C ARG A 467 2.55 39.12 36.53
N PHE A 468 1.90 39.58 37.59
CA PHE A 468 2.07 40.97 38.04
C PHE A 468 3.48 41.10 38.66
N PRO A 469 4.25 42.15 38.35
CA PRO A 469 5.46 42.45 39.08
C PRO A 469 5.10 42.92 40.50
N ALA A 470 5.74 42.32 41.49
CA ALA A 470 5.60 42.70 42.90
C ALA A 470 6.26 44.07 43.17
N PRO A 471 5.76 44.83 44.16
CA PRO A 471 6.19 46.21 44.46
C PRO A 471 7.62 46.32 44.99
#